data_AF-A0A1S9BWX6-F1
#
_entry.id   AF-A0A1S9BWX6-F1
#
_cell.length_a   1.000
_cell.length_b   1.000
_cell.length_c   1.000
_cell.angle_alpha   90.00
_cell.angle_beta   90.00
_cell.angle_gamma   90.00
#
_symmetry.space_group_name_H-M   'P 1'
#
loop_
_entity.id
_entity.type
_entity.pdbx_description
1 polymer ?
#
loop_
_entity_poly.entity_id
_entity_poly.type
_entity_poly.pdbx_seq_one_letter_code
_entity_poly.pdbx_strand_id
1 'polypeptide(L)'
;MQKRLLSVLLVCVIIFLFSVPVMAHEKSEHDEDIEYVLFRNKDYKKTHPNSSNSKKIQAIEDATYLCVDQFNGKGIKELENLHNEKIPDIPKSIDEFDFKDNYTHRKHTHRGWNVNYDRSAHWDIRQRILRNTVDKVLFSEVKSVFSFLPWDSDGKKYKEQCESFCQLLYYIHIIGDHIAADKYNALYYTYHLTQLHDRDNPGIIPDLISCFEKLFKSQKNTYMYNQLKQELEMLMDKSDKIQSSTGGVNTEEKFAEYHKCAIDLLEVLSTYVPELLRKEDFFSKSFS
;
A
#
# COMPACT_ATOMS: atom_id res chain seq x y z
N MET A 1 -26.55 -45.38 10.94
CA MET A 1 -26.01 -44.15 11.57
C MET A 1 -24.51 -44.01 11.43
N GLN A 2 -23.70 -45.03 11.76
CA GLN A 2 -22.23 -44.96 11.71
C GLN A 2 -21.65 -44.51 10.35
N LYS A 3 -22.17 -45.01 9.23
CA LYS A 3 -21.70 -44.60 7.89
C LYS A 3 -21.96 -43.12 7.57
N ARG A 4 -23.05 -42.53 8.08
CA ARG A 4 -23.39 -41.11 7.89
C ARG A 4 -22.53 -40.20 8.75
N LEU A 5 -22.23 -40.61 9.99
CA LEU A 5 -21.29 -39.93 10.88
C LEU A 5 -19.86 -39.95 10.31
N LEU A 6 -19.43 -41.07 9.75
CA LEU A 6 -18.12 -41.19 9.11
C LEU A 6 -17.98 -40.29 7.88
N SER A 7 -19.03 -40.19 7.05
CA SER A 7 -19.05 -39.28 5.90
C SER A 7 -19.00 -37.81 6.30
N VAL A 8 -19.73 -37.40 7.35
CA VAL A 8 -19.68 -36.02 7.86
C VAL A 8 -18.29 -35.71 8.42
N LEU A 9 -17.68 -36.64 9.15
CA LEU A 9 -16.33 -36.47 9.69
C LEU A 9 -15.29 -36.35 8.56
N LEU A 10 -15.43 -37.15 7.49
CA LEU A 10 -14.54 -37.09 6.33
C LEU A 10 -14.67 -35.75 5.57
N VAL A 11 -15.89 -35.23 5.43
CA VAL A 11 -16.14 -33.90 4.83
C VAL A 11 -15.55 -32.79 5.70
N CYS A 12 -15.70 -32.86 7.03
CA CYS A 12 -15.05 -31.91 7.93
C CYS A 12 -13.52 -31.96 7.84
N VAL A 13 -12.93 -33.16 7.78
CA VAL A 13 -11.48 -33.33 7.61
C VAL A 13 -11.01 -32.77 6.27
N ILE A 14 -11.75 -32.98 5.18
CA ILE A 14 -11.46 -32.39 3.87
C ILE A 14 -11.54 -30.85 3.93
N ILE A 15 -12.54 -30.27 4.57
CA ILE A 15 -12.66 -28.80 4.74
C ILE A 15 -11.48 -28.22 5.54
N PHE A 16 -11.01 -28.93 6.58
CA PHE A 16 -9.84 -28.53 7.35
C PHE A 16 -8.51 -28.75 6.60
N LEU A 17 -8.41 -29.76 5.74
CA LEU A 17 -7.20 -30.06 4.94
C LEU A 17 -7.05 -29.16 3.71
N PHE A 18 -8.14 -28.57 3.21
CA PHE A 18 -8.13 -27.63 2.07
C PHE A 18 -8.26 -26.16 2.47
N SER A 19 -8.18 -25.85 3.77
CA SER A 19 -7.93 -24.49 4.24
C SER A 19 -6.47 -24.13 3.95
N VAL A 20 -6.10 -23.96 2.68
CA VAL A 20 -4.75 -23.50 2.36
C VAL A 20 -4.67 -22.07 2.86
N PRO A 21 -3.81 -21.74 3.84
CA PRO A 21 -3.58 -20.36 4.19
C PRO A 21 -3.10 -19.68 2.91
N VAL A 22 -3.89 -18.73 2.41
CA VAL A 22 -3.36 -17.77 1.46
C VAL A 22 -2.39 -16.94 2.28
N MET A 23 -1.10 -17.20 2.09
CA MET A 23 -0.05 -16.45 2.78
C MET A 23 -0.12 -15.00 2.27
N ALA A 24 -0.45 -14.10 3.19
CA ALA A 24 -0.28 -12.66 3.06
C ALA A 24 0.95 -12.28 3.88
N HIS A 25 1.59 -11.15 3.58
CA HIS A 25 2.60 -10.64 4.50
C HIS A 25 1.94 -10.36 5.85
N GLU A 26 2.63 -10.65 6.94
CA GLU A 26 2.18 -10.21 8.25
C GLU A 26 2.37 -8.69 8.36
N LYS A 27 1.66 -8.04 9.30
CA LYS A 27 1.77 -6.59 9.51
C LYS A 27 3.24 -6.13 9.62
N SER A 28 4.08 -6.88 10.34
CA SER A 28 5.50 -6.54 10.48
C SER A 28 6.26 -6.55 9.16
N GLU A 29 5.93 -7.47 8.24
CA GLU A 29 6.60 -7.54 6.93
C GLU A 29 6.17 -6.36 6.04
N HIS A 30 4.90 -5.96 6.11
CA HIS A 30 4.42 -4.74 5.45
C HIS A 30 5.08 -3.47 6.01
N ASP A 31 5.23 -3.38 7.34
CA ASP A 31 5.95 -2.28 7.99
C ASP A 31 7.41 -2.23 7.47
N GLU A 32 8.11 -3.37 7.42
CA GLU A 32 9.48 -3.48 6.91
C GLU A 32 9.61 -3.06 5.43
N ASP A 33 8.64 -3.37 4.58
CA ASP A 33 8.64 -2.95 3.18
C ASP A 33 8.43 -1.42 3.03
N ILE A 34 7.61 -0.81 3.88
CA ILE A 34 7.47 0.66 3.96
C ILE A 34 8.80 1.29 4.39
N GLU A 35 9.41 0.79 5.47
CA GLU A 35 10.72 1.28 5.94
C GLU A 35 11.80 1.13 4.85
N TYR A 36 11.77 0.03 4.08
CA TYR A 36 12.69 -0.19 2.98
C TYR A 36 12.53 0.81 1.84
N VAL A 37 11.30 1.12 1.43
CA VAL A 37 11.06 2.06 0.33
C VAL A 37 11.30 3.51 0.75
N LEU A 38 11.07 3.87 2.02
CA LEU A 38 11.27 5.24 2.49
C LEU A 38 12.72 5.54 2.87
N PHE A 39 13.46 4.56 3.39
CA PHE A 39 14.78 4.77 3.99
C PHE A 39 15.88 3.81 3.51
N ARG A 40 15.55 2.88 2.60
CA ARG A 40 16.46 1.80 2.18
C ARG A 40 16.95 0.95 3.36
N ASN A 41 16.13 0.83 4.39
CA ASN A 41 16.44 0.10 5.61
C ASN A 41 15.17 -0.54 6.16
N LYS A 42 15.06 -1.88 6.07
CA LYS A 42 13.92 -2.64 6.63
C LYS A 42 13.81 -2.53 8.15
N ASP A 43 14.90 -2.17 8.83
CA ASP A 43 14.99 -2.06 10.28
C ASP A 43 15.17 -0.60 10.74
N TYR A 44 14.69 0.39 9.97
CA TYR A 44 14.80 1.80 10.28
C TYR A 44 14.31 2.14 11.71
N LYS A 45 13.10 1.71 12.10
CA LYS A 45 12.59 1.96 13.46
C LYS A 45 13.42 1.23 14.53
N LYS A 46 13.88 0.00 14.25
CA LYS A 46 14.70 -0.80 15.19
C LYS A 46 16.08 -0.18 15.39
N THR A 47 16.64 0.46 14.36
CA THR A 47 17.94 1.14 14.38
C THR A 47 17.88 2.57 14.90
N HIS A 48 16.69 3.19 14.93
CA HIS A 48 16.45 4.52 15.48
C HIS A 48 15.40 4.51 16.62
N PRO A 49 15.55 3.63 17.63
CA PRO A 49 14.54 3.46 18.66
C PRO A 49 14.42 4.76 19.48
N ASN A 50 13.19 5.16 19.79
CA ASN A 50 12.86 6.36 20.56
C ASN A 50 13.13 7.71 19.85
N SER A 51 13.40 7.71 18.54
CA SER A 51 13.43 8.96 17.77
C SER A 51 12.02 9.50 17.52
N SER A 52 11.91 10.83 17.34
CA SER A 52 10.68 11.44 16.80
C SER A 52 10.28 10.80 15.47
N ASN A 53 11.28 10.50 14.63
CA ASN A 53 11.12 9.81 13.36
C ASN A 53 10.47 8.43 13.51
N SER A 54 10.87 7.63 14.51
CA SER A 54 10.27 6.32 14.76
C SER A 54 8.78 6.41 15.10
N LYS A 55 8.34 7.44 15.85
CA LYS A 55 6.91 7.69 16.12
C LYS A 55 6.15 8.13 14.87
N LYS A 56 6.75 9.04 14.09
CA LYS A 56 6.22 9.50 12.80
C LYS A 56 5.99 8.31 11.85
N ILE A 57 6.96 7.40 11.77
CA ILE A 57 6.85 6.18 10.94
C ILE A 57 5.83 5.20 11.50
N GLN A 58 5.80 4.97 12.81
CA GLN A 58 4.76 4.13 13.42
C GLN A 58 3.35 4.64 13.09
N ALA A 59 3.12 5.96 13.14
CA ALA A 59 1.82 6.52 12.77
C ALA A 59 1.49 6.27 11.29
N ILE A 60 2.47 6.40 10.39
CA ILE A 60 2.29 6.12 8.95
C ILE A 60 1.92 4.65 8.70
N GLU A 61 2.61 3.72 9.35
CA GLU A 61 2.35 2.28 9.24
C GLU A 61 0.99 1.90 9.82
N ASP A 62 0.66 2.40 11.02
CA ASP A 62 -0.64 2.18 11.66
C ASP A 62 -1.78 2.70 10.77
N ALA A 63 -1.62 3.89 10.18
CA ALA A 63 -2.60 4.44 9.26
C ALA A 63 -2.69 3.68 7.92
N THR A 64 -1.57 3.14 7.43
CA THR A 64 -1.55 2.30 6.22
C THR A 64 -2.28 0.98 6.47
N TYR A 65 -2.01 0.33 7.61
CA TYR A 65 -2.73 -0.87 8.05
C TYR A 65 -4.24 -0.60 8.19
N LEU A 66 -4.63 0.49 8.87
CA LEU A 66 -6.04 0.86 9.00
C LEU A 66 -6.72 1.15 7.66
N CYS A 67 -5.96 1.68 6.70
CA CYS A 67 -6.46 1.96 5.37
C CYS A 67 -6.71 0.66 4.58
N VAL A 68 -5.76 -0.27 4.60
CA VAL A 68 -5.74 -1.42 3.67
C VAL A 68 -6.27 -2.71 4.30
N ASP A 69 -5.79 -3.04 5.49
CA ASP A 69 -5.89 -4.38 6.10
C ASP A 69 -6.74 -4.43 7.37
N GLN A 70 -7.33 -3.32 7.79
CA GLN A 70 -8.23 -3.36 8.93
C GLN A 70 -9.53 -4.12 8.60
N PHE A 71 -9.79 -5.21 9.33
CA PHE A 71 -11.05 -5.95 9.33
C PHE A 71 -11.29 -6.63 10.68
N ASN A 72 -12.56 -6.94 10.98
CA ASN A 72 -12.98 -7.62 12.21
C ASN A 72 -12.39 -7.05 13.51
N GLY A 73 -12.29 -5.72 13.62
CA GLY A 73 -11.82 -5.09 14.86
C GLY A 73 -10.33 -5.23 15.16
N LYS A 74 -9.50 -5.76 14.24
CA LYS A 74 -8.07 -6.03 14.54
C LYS A 74 -7.22 -4.77 14.79
N GLY A 75 -7.61 -3.64 14.23
CA GLY A 75 -6.91 -2.37 14.22
C GLY A 75 -7.21 -1.45 15.39
N ILE A 76 -7.84 -1.93 16.46
CA ILE A 76 -8.16 -1.11 17.64
C ILE A 76 -6.89 -0.45 18.18
N LYS A 77 -5.79 -1.19 18.29
CA LYS A 77 -4.52 -0.68 18.83
C LYS A 77 -3.93 0.41 17.93
N GLU A 78 -3.93 0.21 16.62
CA GLU A 78 -3.45 1.16 15.63
C GLU A 78 -4.27 2.46 15.70
N LEU A 79 -5.60 2.37 15.81
CA LEU A 79 -6.44 3.56 15.95
C LEU A 79 -6.18 4.30 17.26
N GLU A 80 -6.00 3.57 18.37
CA GLU A 80 -5.62 4.17 19.67
C GLU A 80 -4.27 4.89 19.59
N ASN A 81 -3.28 4.31 18.91
CA ASN A 81 -1.99 4.96 18.67
C ASN A 81 -2.17 6.28 17.91
N LEU A 82 -2.97 6.30 16.84
CA LEU A 82 -3.24 7.53 16.09
C LEU A 82 -3.97 8.60 16.94
N HIS A 83 -4.89 8.19 17.82
CA HIS A 83 -5.52 9.11 18.77
C HIS A 83 -4.51 9.70 19.77
N ASN A 84 -3.60 8.88 20.29
CA ASN A 84 -2.54 9.32 21.21
C ASN A 84 -1.58 10.32 20.53
N GLU A 85 -1.29 10.11 19.25
CA GLU A 85 -0.54 11.04 18.41
C GLU A 85 -1.39 12.24 17.96
N LYS A 86 -2.66 12.35 18.39
CA LYS A 86 -3.60 13.45 18.12
C LYS A 86 -3.82 13.68 16.61
N ILE A 87 -3.87 12.63 15.79
CA ILE A 87 -4.19 12.78 14.37
C ILE A 87 -5.59 13.42 14.25
N PRO A 88 -5.76 14.48 13.43
CA PRO A 88 -7.03 15.17 13.30
C PRO A 88 -8.04 14.36 12.47
N ASP A 89 -9.32 14.57 12.77
CA ASP A 89 -10.46 14.11 11.96
C ASP A 89 -10.44 12.60 11.58
N ILE A 90 -9.93 11.77 12.49
CA ILE A 90 -10.03 10.30 12.41
C ILE A 90 -11.25 9.79 13.21
N PRO A 91 -11.83 8.63 12.84
CA PRO A 91 -12.95 8.02 13.56
C PRO A 91 -12.65 7.82 15.03
N LYS A 92 -13.66 7.90 15.89
CA LYS A 92 -13.53 7.68 17.35
C LYS A 92 -13.47 6.19 17.70
N SER A 93 -14.02 5.34 16.85
CA SER A 93 -13.97 3.90 17.04
C SER A 93 -13.84 3.18 15.70
N ILE A 94 -13.34 1.95 15.80
CA ILE A 94 -13.21 1.04 14.66
C ILE A 94 -14.57 0.75 14.02
N ASP A 95 -15.66 0.65 14.80
CA ASP A 95 -17.01 0.35 14.31
C ASP A 95 -17.52 1.31 13.21
N GLU A 96 -16.95 2.52 13.09
CA GLU A 96 -17.33 3.50 12.05
C GLU A 96 -16.88 3.10 10.64
N PHE A 97 -15.85 2.25 10.52
CA PHE A 97 -15.28 1.82 9.24
C PHE A 97 -14.85 0.35 9.22
N ASP A 98 -15.13 -0.39 10.30
CA ASP A 98 -14.87 -1.81 10.37
C ASP A 98 -15.72 -2.56 9.36
N PHE A 99 -15.14 -3.66 8.90
CA PHE A 99 -15.80 -4.53 7.94
C PHE A 99 -15.75 -5.97 8.46
N LYS A 100 -16.93 -6.60 8.49
CA LYS A 100 -17.12 -7.96 9.00
C LYS A 100 -17.02 -8.97 7.86
N ASP A 101 -15.80 -9.34 7.51
CA ASP A 101 -15.52 -10.34 6.48
C ASP A 101 -14.11 -10.89 6.70
N ASN A 102 -13.90 -12.14 6.31
CA ASN A 102 -12.65 -12.83 6.58
C ASN A 102 -11.78 -12.86 5.32
N TYR A 103 -12.10 -13.79 4.42
CA TYR A 103 -11.24 -14.13 3.29
C TYR A 103 -11.45 -13.21 2.07
N THR A 104 -12.50 -12.39 2.07
CA THR A 104 -12.79 -11.54 0.91
C THR A 104 -12.58 -10.05 1.15
N HIS A 105 -11.98 -9.64 2.28
CA HIS A 105 -11.70 -8.22 2.54
C HIS A 105 -10.89 -7.57 1.40
N ARG A 106 -9.94 -8.31 0.79
CA ARG A 106 -9.14 -7.83 -0.35
C ARG A 106 -9.98 -7.31 -1.52
N LYS A 107 -11.17 -7.87 -1.77
CA LYS A 107 -12.06 -7.39 -2.85
C LYS A 107 -12.54 -5.94 -2.63
N HIS A 108 -12.45 -5.46 -1.39
CA HIS A 108 -12.96 -4.16 -0.94
C HIS A 108 -11.89 -3.12 -0.68
N THR A 109 -10.61 -3.51 -0.60
CA THR A 109 -9.53 -2.56 -0.28
C THR A 109 -8.26 -2.77 -1.08
N HIS A 110 -8.10 -3.85 -1.84
CA HIS A 110 -6.84 -4.20 -2.52
C HIS A 110 -6.90 -4.09 -4.04
N ARG A 111 -7.91 -3.42 -4.60
CA ARG A 111 -8.13 -3.31 -6.06
C ARG A 111 -7.64 -2.01 -6.68
N GLY A 112 -6.93 -1.17 -5.93
CA GLY A 112 -6.36 0.09 -6.42
C GLY A 112 -6.81 1.29 -5.60
N TRP A 113 -5.99 2.34 -5.57
CA TRP A 113 -6.25 3.52 -4.75
C TRP A 113 -7.46 4.34 -5.22
N ASN A 114 -7.62 4.46 -6.54
CA ASN A 114 -8.66 5.30 -7.17
C ASN A 114 -9.94 4.51 -7.51
N VAL A 115 -10.06 3.27 -7.04
CA VAL A 115 -11.24 2.45 -7.29
C VAL A 115 -12.41 2.93 -6.45
N ASN A 116 -13.59 3.00 -7.08
CA ASN A 116 -14.85 3.20 -6.37
C ASN A 116 -15.34 1.87 -5.81
N TYR A 117 -14.96 1.57 -4.56
CA TYR A 117 -15.39 0.37 -3.86
C TYR A 117 -16.86 0.42 -3.44
N ASP A 118 -17.40 -0.73 -3.05
CA ASP A 118 -18.71 -0.77 -2.41
C ASP A 118 -18.69 0.06 -1.11
N ARG A 119 -19.86 0.61 -0.74
CA ARG A 119 -20.01 1.40 0.50
C ARG A 119 -19.56 0.64 1.75
N SER A 120 -19.68 -0.68 1.77
CA SER A 120 -19.22 -1.53 2.89
C SER A 120 -17.70 -1.49 3.11
N ALA A 121 -16.92 -1.04 2.13
CA ALA A 121 -15.49 -0.87 2.28
C ALA A 121 -15.13 0.33 3.17
N HIS A 122 -16.04 1.30 3.32
CA HIS A 122 -15.77 2.56 4.00
C HIS A 122 -14.51 3.27 3.47
N TRP A 123 -14.27 3.16 2.15
CA TRP A 123 -13.02 3.56 1.51
C TRP A 123 -12.66 5.03 1.75
N ASP A 124 -13.63 5.94 1.65
CA ASP A 124 -13.40 7.36 1.94
C ASP A 124 -12.89 7.62 3.37
N ILE A 125 -13.39 6.86 4.36
CA ILE A 125 -12.96 6.98 5.75
C ILE A 125 -11.54 6.46 5.91
N ARG A 126 -11.24 5.31 5.30
CA ARG A 126 -9.92 4.67 5.30
C ARG A 126 -8.86 5.54 4.65
N GLN A 127 -9.14 6.07 3.47
CA GLN A 127 -8.26 7.04 2.79
C GLN A 127 -8.06 8.29 3.63
N ARG A 128 -9.11 8.80 4.29
CA ARG A 128 -9.01 9.96 5.17
C ARG A 128 -8.11 9.71 6.38
N ILE A 129 -8.14 8.53 6.99
CA ILE A 129 -7.23 8.17 8.09
C ILE A 129 -5.78 8.29 7.61
N LEU A 130 -5.45 7.64 6.49
CA LEU A 130 -4.08 7.70 5.93
C LEU A 130 -3.68 9.12 5.55
N ARG A 131 -4.55 9.84 4.84
CA ARG A 131 -4.31 11.22 4.40
C ARG A 131 -4.06 12.16 5.58
N ASN A 132 -4.90 12.13 6.61
CA ASN A 132 -4.76 13.02 7.75
C ASN A 132 -3.51 12.71 8.57
N THR A 133 -3.14 11.42 8.68
CA THR A 133 -1.90 11.01 9.35
C THR A 133 -0.68 11.50 8.59
N VAL A 134 -0.59 11.21 7.28
CA VAL A 134 0.51 11.66 6.42
C VAL A 134 0.62 13.19 6.43
N ASP A 135 -0.50 13.89 6.31
CA ASP A 135 -0.54 15.35 6.32
C ASP A 135 0.03 15.93 7.61
N LYS A 136 -0.43 15.40 8.74
CA LYS A 136 0.05 15.84 10.05
C LYS A 136 1.54 15.54 10.24
N VAL A 137 1.97 14.33 9.90
CA VAL A 137 3.31 13.84 10.20
C VAL A 137 4.38 14.45 9.29
N LEU A 138 4.04 14.73 8.02
CA LEU A 138 4.99 15.15 7.00
C LEU A 138 4.79 16.58 6.47
N PHE A 139 3.56 17.05 6.39
CA PHE A 139 3.25 18.30 5.68
C PHE A 139 2.95 19.47 6.61
N SER A 140 2.60 19.22 7.88
CA SER A 140 2.22 20.27 8.83
C SER A 140 3.31 21.32 9.05
N GLU A 141 4.59 20.93 9.01
CA GLU A 141 5.74 21.81 9.23
C GLU A 141 6.09 22.68 8.00
N VAL A 142 5.65 22.29 6.79
CA VAL A 142 5.95 22.99 5.54
C VAL A 142 4.79 23.78 4.98
N LYS A 143 3.57 23.52 5.46
CA LYS A 143 2.40 24.31 5.09
C LYS A 143 2.47 25.70 5.71
N SER A 144 2.28 26.71 4.86
CA SER A 144 2.03 28.08 5.31
C SER A 144 0.78 28.11 6.20
N VAL A 145 0.79 28.96 7.24
CA VAL A 145 -0.41 29.27 8.03
C VAL A 145 -1.58 29.79 7.17
N PHE A 146 -1.31 30.24 5.94
CA PHE A 146 -2.29 30.72 4.98
C PHE A 146 -2.72 29.69 3.93
N SER A 147 -2.31 28.40 4.07
CA SER A 147 -2.62 27.34 3.09
C SER A 147 -4.11 27.01 2.94
N PHE A 148 -4.96 27.60 3.78
CA PHE A 148 -6.42 27.53 3.67
C PHE A 148 -7.00 28.53 2.64
N LEU A 149 -6.21 29.49 2.16
CA LEU A 149 -6.66 30.50 1.20
C LEU A 149 -6.61 29.96 -0.24
N PRO A 150 -7.65 30.20 -1.07
CA PRO A 150 -7.78 29.57 -2.39
C PRO A 150 -6.74 30.01 -3.42
N TRP A 151 -5.98 31.08 -3.16
CA TRP A 151 -4.90 31.57 -4.02
C TRP A 151 -3.51 31.05 -3.63
N ASP A 152 -3.39 30.27 -2.56
CA ASP A 152 -2.10 29.70 -2.15
C ASP A 152 -1.75 28.49 -3.02
N SER A 153 -0.87 28.71 -4.00
CA SER A 153 -0.36 27.67 -4.89
C SER A 153 0.41 26.59 -4.14
N ASP A 154 1.02 26.91 -3.00
CA ASP A 154 1.77 25.96 -2.17
C ASP A 154 0.81 25.04 -1.43
N GLY A 155 -0.31 25.57 -0.93
CA GLY A 155 -1.40 24.78 -0.35
C GLY A 155 -1.95 23.71 -1.31
N LYS A 156 -2.15 24.07 -2.59
CA LYS A 156 -2.56 23.11 -3.62
C LYS A 156 -1.47 22.07 -3.93
N LYS A 157 -0.21 22.51 -4.07
CA LYS A 157 0.94 21.63 -4.33
C LYS A 157 1.09 20.57 -3.24
N TYR A 158 1.11 20.96 -1.97
CA TYR A 158 1.29 20.03 -0.86
C TYR A 158 0.11 19.06 -0.72
N LYS A 159 -1.11 19.47 -1.09
CA LYS A 159 -2.25 18.56 -1.14
C LYS A 159 -2.07 17.45 -2.19
N GLU A 160 -1.59 17.80 -3.38
CA GLU A 160 -1.30 16.82 -4.45
C GLU A 160 -0.15 15.89 -4.06
N GLN A 161 0.92 16.41 -3.44
CA GLN A 161 2.04 15.60 -2.96
C GLN A 161 1.63 14.68 -1.80
N CYS A 162 0.83 15.17 -0.84
CA CYS A 162 0.30 14.35 0.25
C CYS A 162 -0.52 13.19 -0.28
N GLU A 163 -1.45 13.45 -1.22
CA GLU A 163 -2.27 12.40 -1.80
C GLU A 163 -1.44 11.35 -2.55
N SER A 164 -0.43 11.80 -3.29
CA SER A 164 0.47 10.90 -4.03
C SER A 164 1.33 10.08 -3.06
N PHE A 165 1.77 10.65 -1.95
CA PHE A 165 2.49 9.90 -0.92
C PHE A 165 1.61 8.83 -0.26
N CYS A 166 0.33 9.13 0.02
CA CYS A 166 -0.64 8.12 0.49
C CYS A 166 -0.82 6.98 -0.53
N GLN A 167 -0.93 7.32 -1.80
CA GLN A 167 -1.04 6.33 -2.89
C GLN A 167 0.22 5.45 -2.99
N LEU A 168 1.42 6.02 -2.80
CA LEU A 168 2.67 5.26 -2.72
C LEU A 168 2.62 4.24 -1.57
N LEU A 169 2.27 4.66 -0.35
CA LEU A 169 2.18 3.77 0.81
C LEU A 169 1.19 2.63 0.59
N TYR A 170 0.02 2.95 0.03
CA TYR A 170 -0.96 1.95 -0.38
C TYR A 170 -0.35 0.92 -1.32
N TYR A 171 0.35 1.34 -2.38
CA TYR A 171 0.91 0.38 -3.33
C TYR A 171 2.09 -0.40 -2.79
N ILE A 172 2.91 0.15 -1.89
CA ILE A 172 3.95 -0.63 -1.19
C ILE A 172 3.30 -1.81 -0.45
N HIS A 173 2.19 -1.58 0.25
CA HIS A 173 1.43 -2.65 0.91
C HIS A 173 0.98 -3.73 -0.08
N ILE A 174 0.34 -3.33 -1.19
CA ILE A 174 -0.14 -4.28 -2.20
C ILE A 174 1.01 -5.04 -2.86
N ILE A 175 2.17 -4.41 -3.06
CA ILE A 175 3.38 -5.07 -3.57
C ILE A 175 3.88 -6.15 -2.60
N GLY A 176 3.91 -5.86 -1.29
CA GLY A 176 4.22 -6.87 -0.27
C GLY A 176 3.29 -8.08 -0.35
N ASP A 177 2.01 -7.84 -0.62
CA ASP A 177 1.00 -8.88 -0.84
C ASP A 177 1.28 -9.75 -2.09
N HIS A 178 1.83 -9.16 -3.16
CA HIS A 178 2.33 -9.93 -4.31
C HIS A 178 3.55 -10.77 -3.96
N ILE A 179 4.46 -10.25 -3.13
CA ILE A 179 5.69 -10.94 -2.71
C ILE A 179 5.37 -12.09 -1.75
N ALA A 180 4.38 -11.93 -0.87
CA ALA A 180 3.95 -12.95 0.08
C ALA A 180 3.26 -14.16 -0.59
N ALA A 181 2.67 -13.95 -1.77
CA ALA A 181 1.87 -14.95 -2.43
C ALA A 181 2.69 -16.21 -2.76
N ASP A 182 2.12 -17.37 -2.43
CA ASP A 182 2.73 -18.68 -2.67
C ASP A 182 2.30 -19.30 -4.02
N LYS A 183 1.23 -18.78 -4.62
CA LYS A 183 0.65 -19.25 -5.89
C LYS A 183 -0.21 -18.18 -6.55
N TYR A 184 -0.44 -18.32 -7.85
CA TYR A 184 -1.20 -17.33 -8.63
C TYR A 184 -2.64 -17.11 -8.16
N ASN A 185 -3.32 -18.12 -7.60
CA ASN A 185 -4.68 -17.96 -7.07
C ASN A 185 -4.77 -17.07 -5.83
N ALA A 186 -3.65 -16.87 -5.11
CA ALA A 186 -3.60 -15.94 -3.97
C ALA A 186 -3.79 -14.47 -4.39
N LEU A 187 -3.55 -14.17 -5.66
CA LEU A 187 -3.58 -12.81 -6.23
C LEU A 187 -4.93 -12.43 -6.84
N TYR A 188 -5.94 -13.30 -6.79
CA TYR A 188 -7.21 -13.10 -7.52
C TYR A 188 -7.93 -11.79 -7.15
N TYR A 189 -7.80 -11.33 -5.91
CA TYR A 189 -8.40 -10.07 -5.44
C TYR A 189 -7.38 -8.95 -5.22
N THR A 190 -6.14 -9.17 -5.64
CA THR A 190 -5.04 -8.22 -5.48
C THR A 190 -4.88 -7.46 -6.78
N TYR A 191 -4.76 -6.14 -6.70
CA TYR A 191 -4.57 -5.28 -7.86
C TYR A 191 -3.33 -5.71 -8.64
N HIS A 192 -3.45 -5.81 -9.95
CA HIS A 192 -2.36 -6.32 -10.79
C HIS A 192 -1.18 -5.35 -10.83
N LEU A 193 0.03 -5.87 -11.02
CA LEU A 193 1.21 -5.06 -11.29
C LEU A 193 0.97 -4.17 -12.53
N THR A 194 0.40 -4.77 -13.58
CA THR A 194 0.03 -4.09 -14.83
C THR A 194 -1.18 -4.76 -15.50
N GLN A 195 -2.07 -3.96 -16.10
CA GLN A 195 -3.13 -4.34 -17.03
C GLN A 195 -3.35 -3.23 -18.07
N LEU A 196 -2.45 -3.07 -19.04
CA LEU A 196 -2.48 -1.91 -19.96
C LEU A 196 -3.75 -1.85 -20.83
N HIS A 197 -4.47 -2.97 -20.96
CA HIS A 197 -5.73 -3.04 -21.71
C HIS A 197 -6.95 -2.58 -20.91
N ASP A 198 -6.87 -2.51 -19.57
CA ASP A 198 -7.91 -1.95 -18.72
C ASP A 198 -7.58 -0.48 -18.42
N ARG A 199 -8.28 0.43 -19.11
CA ARG A 199 -8.06 1.87 -18.93
C ARG A 199 -8.53 2.39 -17.57
N ASP A 200 -9.47 1.69 -16.94
CA ASP A 200 -10.04 2.07 -15.65
C ASP A 200 -9.20 1.49 -14.50
N ASN A 201 -8.47 0.40 -14.74
CA ASN A 201 -7.63 -0.31 -13.77
C ASN A 201 -6.28 -0.71 -14.37
N PRO A 202 -5.41 0.26 -14.72
CA PRO A 202 -4.18 -0.02 -15.47
C PRO A 202 -3.12 -0.79 -14.67
N GLY A 203 -3.26 -0.90 -13.34
CA GLY A 203 -2.38 -1.62 -12.45
C GLY A 203 -1.44 -0.73 -11.62
N ILE A 204 -0.70 -1.37 -10.72
CA ILE A 204 0.18 -0.72 -9.73
C ILE A 204 1.25 0.15 -10.41
N ILE A 205 1.94 -0.39 -11.42
CA ILE A 205 3.08 0.30 -12.03
C ILE A 205 2.65 1.57 -12.79
N PRO A 206 1.62 1.53 -13.67
CA PRO A 206 1.10 2.76 -14.28
C PRO A 206 0.62 3.80 -13.25
N ASP A 207 -0.06 3.34 -12.19
CA ASP A 207 -0.52 4.23 -11.13
C ASP A 207 0.65 4.86 -10.35
N LEU A 208 1.73 4.11 -10.10
CA LEU A 208 2.96 4.62 -9.51
C LEU A 208 3.66 5.65 -10.40
N ILE A 209 3.73 5.44 -11.72
CA ILE A 209 4.29 6.41 -12.65
C ILE A 209 3.51 7.75 -12.57
N SER A 210 2.17 7.67 -12.60
CA SER A 210 1.29 8.85 -12.46
C SER A 210 1.41 9.53 -11.08
N CYS A 211 1.53 8.72 -10.02
CA CYS A 211 1.78 9.17 -8.66
C CYS A 211 3.11 9.95 -8.55
N PHE A 212 4.20 9.39 -9.07
CA PHE A 212 5.53 10.00 -8.98
C PHE A 212 5.65 11.30 -9.76
N GLU A 213 4.89 11.48 -10.83
CA GLU A 213 4.78 12.77 -11.50
C GLU A 213 4.27 13.89 -10.60
N LYS A 214 3.40 13.58 -9.65
CA LYS A 214 2.84 14.55 -8.70
C LYS A 214 3.74 14.67 -7.46
N LEU A 215 4.19 13.52 -6.93
CA LEU A 215 5.03 13.46 -5.73
C LEU A 215 6.37 14.17 -5.92
N PHE A 216 7.04 13.93 -7.06
CA PHE A 216 8.35 14.47 -7.40
C PHE A 216 8.29 15.53 -8.50
N LYS A 217 7.21 16.33 -8.51
CA LYS A 217 6.96 17.36 -9.54
C LYS A 217 8.15 18.29 -9.76
N SER A 218 8.88 18.62 -8.70
CA SER A 218 10.06 19.49 -8.75
C SER A 218 11.30 18.83 -9.40
N GLN A 219 11.30 17.49 -9.47
CA GLN A 219 12.44 16.67 -9.90
C GLN A 219 12.21 15.97 -11.24
N LYS A 220 11.11 16.25 -11.96
CA LYS A 220 10.72 15.57 -13.22
C LYS A 220 11.81 15.55 -14.31
N ASN A 221 12.70 16.54 -14.32
CA ASN A 221 13.77 16.65 -15.33
C ASN A 221 15.13 16.14 -14.83
N THR A 222 15.19 15.58 -13.62
CA THR A 222 16.44 15.07 -13.07
C THR A 222 16.78 13.70 -13.67
N TYR A 223 18.07 13.40 -13.80
CA TYR A 223 18.55 12.09 -14.24
C TYR A 223 17.96 10.96 -13.38
N MET A 224 17.96 11.13 -12.06
CA MET A 224 17.47 10.14 -11.10
C MET A 224 15.98 9.81 -11.27
N TYR A 225 15.13 10.84 -11.45
CA TYR A 225 13.71 10.63 -11.71
C TYR A 225 13.48 9.90 -13.05
N ASN A 226 14.21 10.29 -14.09
CA ASN A 226 14.10 9.65 -15.41
C ASN A 226 14.54 8.18 -15.37
N GLN A 227 15.56 7.83 -14.58
CA GLN A 227 15.97 6.44 -14.38
C GLN A 227 14.90 5.63 -13.65
N LEU A 228 14.34 6.15 -12.55
CA LEU A 228 13.18 5.52 -11.88
C LEU A 228 12.06 5.23 -12.87
N LYS A 229 11.65 6.25 -13.65
CA LYS A 229 10.57 6.10 -14.64
C LYS A 229 10.89 5.01 -15.68
N GLN A 230 12.12 5.01 -16.21
CA GLN A 230 12.56 4.01 -17.18
C GLN A 230 12.53 2.59 -16.62
N GLU A 231 12.98 2.38 -15.37
CA GLU A 231 12.94 1.06 -14.73
C GLU A 231 11.51 0.58 -14.46
N LEU A 232 10.62 1.49 -14.05
CA LEU A 232 9.19 1.18 -13.93
C LEU A 232 8.57 0.80 -15.28
N GLU A 233 8.87 1.53 -16.35
CA GLU A 233 8.37 1.21 -17.70
C GLU A 233 8.88 -0.16 -18.19
N MET A 234 10.14 -0.52 -17.91
CA MET A 234 10.66 -1.87 -18.22
C MET A 234 9.93 -2.98 -17.44
N LEU A 235 9.64 -2.76 -16.16
CA LEU A 235 8.88 -3.72 -15.34
C LEU A 235 7.40 -3.79 -15.76
N MET A 236 6.83 -2.67 -16.19
CA MET A 236 5.49 -2.59 -16.75
C MET A 236 5.38 -3.48 -17.99
N ASP A 237 6.30 -3.33 -18.95
CA ASP A 237 6.33 -4.14 -20.18
C ASP A 237 6.51 -5.64 -19.87
N LYS A 238 7.41 -5.97 -18.93
CA LYS A 238 7.68 -7.36 -18.52
C LYS A 238 6.46 -8.00 -17.88
N SER A 239 5.81 -7.32 -16.93
CA SER A 239 4.63 -7.83 -16.23
C SER A 239 3.39 -7.90 -17.14
N ASP A 240 3.19 -6.90 -18.01
CA ASP A 240 2.10 -6.88 -18.99
C ASP A 240 2.22 -8.04 -19.99
N LYS A 241 3.42 -8.34 -20.48
CA LYS A 241 3.66 -9.50 -21.36
C LYS A 241 3.22 -10.82 -20.73
N ILE A 242 3.42 -10.99 -19.42
CA ILE A 242 3.00 -12.20 -18.70
C ILE A 242 1.48 -12.19 -18.53
N GLN A 243 0.91 -11.07 -18.07
CA GLN A 243 -0.51 -10.90 -17.80
C GLN A 243 -1.39 -11.02 -19.07
N SER A 244 -0.90 -10.51 -20.20
CA SER A 244 -1.57 -10.54 -21.51
C SER A 244 -1.39 -11.87 -22.26
N SER A 245 -0.52 -12.76 -21.77
CA SER A 245 -0.34 -14.09 -22.34
C SER A 245 -1.61 -14.94 -22.24
N THR A 246 -1.75 -15.99 -23.06
CA THR A 246 -2.92 -16.87 -23.05
C THR A 246 -3.19 -17.44 -21.65
N GLY A 247 -4.32 -17.06 -21.06
CA GLY A 247 -4.75 -17.45 -19.72
C GLY A 247 -4.13 -16.65 -18.57
N GLY A 248 -3.36 -15.60 -18.85
CA GLY A 248 -2.69 -14.78 -17.84
C GLY A 248 -1.69 -15.55 -16.99
N VAL A 249 -1.60 -15.23 -15.70
CA VAL A 249 -0.77 -15.94 -14.72
C VAL A 249 -1.48 -17.23 -14.28
N ASN A 250 -1.29 -18.30 -15.04
CA ASN A 250 -2.01 -19.58 -14.85
C ASN A 250 -1.11 -20.83 -14.77
N THR A 251 0.21 -20.65 -14.77
CA THR A 251 1.18 -21.74 -14.56
C THR A 251 2.19 -21.33 -13.50
N GLU A 252 2.92 -22.30 -12.94
CA GLU A 252 3.96 -22.04 -11.94
C GLU A 252 5.10 -21.20 -12.52
N GLU A 253 5.48 -21.44 -13.78
CA GLU A 253 6.53 -20.67 -14.45
C GLU A 253 6.13 -19.21 -14.64
N LYS A 254 4.90 -18.96 -15.14
CA LYS A 254 4.39 -17.59 -15.29
C LYS A 254 4.24 -16.90 -13.94
N PHE A 255 3.82 -17.64 -12.92
CA PHE A 255 3.73 -17.12 -11.56
C PHE A 255 5.10 -16.72 -11.03
N ALA A 256 6.12 -17.56 -11.18
CA ALA A 256 7.48 -17.25 -10.75
C ALA A 256 8.06 -16.00 -11.47
N GLU A 257 7.82 -15.86 -12.78
CA GLU A 257 8.23 -14.67 -13.53
C GLU A 257 7.49 -13.40 -13.08
N TYR A 258 6.19 -13.50 -12.83
CA TYR A 258 5.37 -12.38 -12.37
C TYR A 258 5.70 -11.97 -10.93
N HIS A 259 5.90 -12.95 -10.04
CA HIS A 259 6.36 -12.78 -8.67
C HIS A 259 7.72 -12.08 -8.61
N LYS A 260 8.65 -12.49 -9.49
CA LYS A 260 9.93 -11.79 -9.65
C LYS A 260 9.74 -10.32 -10.06
N CYS A 261 8.73 -9.98 -10.86
CA CYS A 261 8.46 -8.58 -11.19
C CYS A 261 8.02 -7.77 -9.96
N ALA A 262 7.29 -8.37 -9.00
CA ALA A 262 6.93 -7.69 -7.75
C ALA A 262 8.15 -7.44 -6.86
N ILE A 263 9.04 -8.43 -6.74
CA ILE A 263 10.33 -8.28 -6.02
C ILE A 263 11.19 -7.20 -6.67
N ASP A 264 11.38 -7.28 -8.00
CA ASP A 264 12.15 -6.31 -8.76
C ASP A 264 11.54 -4.90 -8.59
N LEU A 265 10.20 -4.76 -8.59
CA LEU A 265 9.51 -3.49 -8.36
C LEU A 265 9.82 -2.89 -6.98
N LEU A 266 9.73 -3.68 -5.90
CA LEU A 266 10.07 -3.19 -4.56
C LEU A 266 11.52 -2.70 -4.49
N GLU A 267 12.45 -3.38 -5.16
CA GLU A 267 13.86 -2.99 -5.22
C GLU A 267 14.10 -1.70 -6.03
N VAL A 268 13.39 -1.52 -7.15
CA VAL A 268 13.41 -0.26 -7.90
C VAL A 268 12.93 0.88 -6.99
N LEU A 269 11.82 0.67 -6.27
CA LEU A 269 11.30 1.69 -5.35
C LEU A 269 12.32 2.01 -4.24
N SER A 270 12.88 1.02 -3.55
CA SER A 270 13.85 1.24 -2.47
C SER A 270 15.17 1.86 -2.94
N THR A 271 15.52 1.69 -4.21
CA THR A 271 16.74 2.28 -4.79
C THR A 271 16.58 3.78 -5.04
N TYR A 272 15.44 4.21 -5.59
CA TYR A 272 15.26 5.59 -6.07
C TYR A 272 14.42 6.47 -5.14
N VAL A 273 13.36 5.94 -4.54
CA VAL A 273 12.40 6.72 -3.75
C VAL A 273 13.05 7.41 -2.54
N PRO A 274 13.93 6.77 -1.74
CA PRO A 274 14.56 7.44 -0.60
C PRO A 274 15.36 8.69 -0.99
N GLU A 275 16.14 8.62 -2.06
CA GLU A 275 16.98 9.74 -2.52
C GLU A 275 16.16 10.86 -3.14
N LEU A 276 15.05 10.55 -3.82
CA LEU A 276 14.11 11.54 -4.32
C LEU A 276 13.35 12.21 -3.17
N LEU A 277 12.88 11.45 -2.19
CA LEU A 277 12.18 11.96 -1.00
C LEU A 277 13.06 12.89 -0.17
N ARG A 278 14.33 12.54 0.05
CA ARG A 278 15.27 13.38 0.80
C ARG A 278 15.51 14.77 0.17
N LYS A 279 15.14 14.95 -1.09
CA LYS A 279 15.21 16.24 -1.81
C LYS A 279 13.89 17.02 -1.80
N GLU A 280 12.81 16.43 -1.30
CA GLU A 280 11.54 17.11 -1.11
C GLU A 280 11.45 17.72 0.30
N ASP A 281 11.01 18.98 0.39
CA ASP A 281 10.97 19.72 1.67
C ASP A 281 10.10 19.05 2.74
N PHE A 282 8.95 18.50 2.34
CA PHE A 282 8.00 17.88 3.28
C PHE A 282 8.61 16.66 3.98
N PHE A 283 9.44 15.90 3.27
CA PHE A 283 10.04 14.70 3.81
C PHE A 283 11.35 15.01 4.54
N SER A 284 12.23 15.79 3.90
CA SER A 284 13.52 16.15 4.48
C SER A 284 13.38 16.87 5.81
N LYS A 285 12.52 17.88 5.95
CA LYS A 285 12.31 18.57 7.23
C LYS A 285 11.70 17.69 8.31
N SER A 286 10.88 16.71 7.91
CA SER A 286 10.18 15.83 8.83
C SER A 286 11.05 14.70 9.39
N PHE A 287 12.11 14.31 8.67
CA PHE A 287 12.98 13.18 8.99
C PHE A 287 14.49 13.49 9.03
N SER A 288 14.88 14.76 8.84
CA SER A 288 16.27 15.23 8.96
C SER A 288 16.85 15.11 10.36
#